data_AF-A0A6A1TXF5-F1
#
_entry.id   AF-A0A6A1TXF5-F1
#
_cell.length_a   1.000
_cell.length_b   1.000
_cell.length_c   1.000
_cell.angle_alpha   90.00
_cell.angle_beta   90.00
_cell.angle_gamma   90.00
#
_symmetry.space_group_name_H-M   'P 1'
#
loop_
_entity.id
_entity.type
_entity.pdbx_description
1 polymer ?
#
loop_
_entity_poly.entity_id
_entity_poly.type
_entity_poly.pdbx_seq_one_letter_code
_entity_poly.pdbx_strand_id
1 'polypeptide(L)'
;MSSPVDPTTIQIKPTIETYDRLQLAYEHFNKALFGSQLPNALITLQRRKGTYGYFAGARFRHEDGRPADEIALNPSTFAARSIKDILGTLVHEMVHLWQHHQGTPGRGRYHNREWADKMKEIGLKPTDDGTEDGKETGETVGHLIVPEGAFDQATTKLLAKDFAIVWKEAAAPPPATKGEGEAEPETEQKSGKRVRYLCPSCDLKAWAKHDARLMCADDKVLMVAGS
;
A
#
# COMPACT_ATOMS: atom_id res chain seq x y z
N MET A 1 31.75 -12.43 -0.41
CA MET A 1 31.18 -11.15 -0.86
C MET A 1 30.93 -11.30 -2.35
N SER A 2 29.69 -11.48 -2.80
CA SER A 2 29.42 -11.52 -4.23
C SER A 2 29.68 -10.13 -4.81
N SER A 3 30.54 -10.04 -5.81
CA SER A 3 30.76 -8.81 -6.56
C SER A 3 29.40 -8.26 -7.05
N PRO A 4 29.17 -6.93 -6.98
CA PRO A 4 27.95 -6.35 -7.51
C PRO A 4 27.85 -6.70 -9.00
N VAL A 5 26.73 -7.33 -9.38
CA VAL A 5 26.47 -7.67 -10.78
C VAL A 5 26.34 -6.36 -11.55
N ASP A 6 27.16 -6.19 -12.58
CA ASP A 6 27.08 -5.04 -13.48
C ASP A 6 25.72 -5.07 -14.21
N PRO A 7 24.85 -4.06 -14.02
CA PRO A 7 23.53 -4.04 -14.65
C PRO A 7 23.60 -4.05 -16.18
N THR A 8 24.73 -3.68 -16.79
CA THR A 8 24.93 -3.69 -18.25
C THR A 8 25.08 -5.10 -18.83
N THR A 9 25.28 -6.12 -17.97
CA THR A 9 25.38 -7.53 -18.37
C THR A 9 24.05 -8.28 -18.28
N ILE A 10 23.00 -7.63 -17.74
CA ILE A 10 21.68 -8.24 -17.53
C ILE A 10 20.93 -8.28 -18.88
N GLN A 11 20.81 -9.47 -19.48
CA GLN A 11 19.94 -9.70 -20.65
C GLN A 11 18.44 -9.71 -20.31
N ILE A 12 18.11 -9.73 -19.02
CA ILE A 12 16.73 -9.67 -18.52
C ILE A 12 16.20 -8.24 -18.68
N LYS A 13 14.93 -8.08 -19.03
CA LYS A 13 14.25 -6.78 -19.14
C LYS A 13 13.28 -6.64 -17.95
N PRO A 14 13.69 -6.02 -16.82
CA PRO A 14 12.91 -6.05 -15.58
C PRO A 14 11.50 -5.50 -15.74
N THR A 15 11.35 -4.39 -16.49
CA THR A 15 10.04 -3.79 -16.77
C THR A 15 9.11 -4.77 -17.47
N ILE A 16 9.56 -5.39 -18.57
CA ILE A 16 8.74 -6.34 -19.34
C ILE A 16 8.39 -7.53 -18.45
N GLU A 17 9.38 -8.13 -17.78
CA GLU A 17 9.15 -9.28 -16.92
C GLU A 17 8.15 -8.97 -15.78
N THR A 18 8.29 -7.83 -15.12
CA THR A 18 7.36 -7.41 -14.07
C THR A 18 5.94 -7.26 -14.61
N TYR A 19 5.75 -6.48 -15.68
CA TYR A 19 4.42 -6.16 -16.17
C TYR A 19 3.75 -7.32 -16.89
N ASP A 20 4.49 -8.17 -17.61
CA ASP A 20 3.95 -9.41 -18.20
C ASP A 20 3.41 -10.36 -17.11
N ARG A 21 4.14 -10.50 -16.00
CA ARG A 21 3.68 -11.31 -14.86
C ARG A 21 2.46 -10.70 -14.17
N LEU A 22 2.42 -9.39 -13.98
CA LEU A 22 1.25 -8.72 -13.42
C LEU A 22 0.02 -8.87 -14.32
N GLN A 23 0.20 -8.72 -15.65
CA GLN A 23 -0.85 -8.93 -16.64
C GLN A 23 -1.34 -10.39 -16.65
N LEU A 24 -0.42 -11.36 -16.63
CA LEU A 24 -0.76 -12.78 -16.54
C LEU A 24 -1.59 -13.11 -15.29
N ALA A 25 -1.21 -12.55 -14.13
CA ALA A 25 -1.98 -12.73 -12.90
C ALA A 25 -3.38 -12.12 -13.02
N TYR A 26 -3.49 -10.91 -13.56
CA TYR A 26 -4.76 -10.25 -13.80
C TYR A 26 -5.69 -11.09 -14.68
N GLU A 27 -5.21 -11.54 -15.84
CA GLU A 27 -5.99 -12.35 -16.78
C GLU A 27 -6.41 -13.68 -16.17
N HIS A 28 -5.52 -14.33 -15.42
CA HIS A 28 -5.81 -15.58 -14.72
C HIS A 28 -6.95 -15.39 -13.72
N PHE A 29 -6.92 -14.35 -12.88
CA PHE A 29 -7.98 -14.09 -11.90
C PHE A 29 -9.25 -13.56 -12.55
N ASN A 30 -9.17 -12.74 -13.60
CA ASN A 30 -10.35 -12.27 -14.33
C ASN A 30 -11.11 -13.46 -14.90
N LYS A 31 -10.39 -14.42 -15.51
CA LYS A 31 -10.99 -15.66 -16.00
C LYS A 31 -11.56 -16.52 -14.88
N ALA A 32 -10.80 -16.72 -13.79
CA ALA A 32 -11.16 -17.68 -12.75
C ALA A 32 -12.26 -17.18 -11.79
N LEU A 33 -12.29 -15.88 -11.49
CA LEU A 33 -13.12 -15.31 -10.42
C LEU A 33 -14.20 -14.35 -10.94
N PHE A 34 -14.04 -13.82 -12.16
CA PHE A 34 -14.93 -12.82 -12.73
C PHE A 34 -15.48 -13.20 -14.11
N GLY A 35 -15.31 -14.46 -14.54
CA GLY A 35 -15.87 -14.96 -15.80
C GLY A 35 -15.33 -14.25 -17.05
N SER A 36 -14.13 -13.66 -16.98
CA SER A 36 -13.54 -12.83 -18.04
C SER A 36 -14.34 -11.56 -18.38
N GLN A 37 -15.14 -11.05 -17.44
CA GLN A 37 -16.03 -9.91 -17.68
C GLN A 37 -15.40 -8.55 -17.34
N LEU A 38 -14.25 -8.51 -16.65
CA LEU A 38 -13.61 -7.24 -16.31
C LEU A 38 -12.85 -6.66 -17.51
N PRO A 39 -12.98 -5.35 -17.80
CA PRO A 39 -12.13 -4.68 -18.79
C PRO A 39 -10.68 -4.65 -18.31
N ASN A 40 -9.71 -4.48 -19.20
CA ASN A 40 -8.32 -4.28 -18.77
C ASN A 40 -8.16 -2.91 -18.06
N ALA A 41 -7.21 -2.86 -17.13
CA ALA A 41 -6.78 -1.65 -16.43
C ALA A 41 -5.27 -1.48 -16.56
N LEU A 42 -4.76 -0.24 -16.47
CA LEU A 42 -3.33 -0.02 -16.32
C LEU A 42 -2.92 -0.48 -14.92
N ILE A 43 -2.12 -1.54 -14.85
CA ILE A 43 -1.51 -1.97 -13.59
C ILE A 43 -0.28 -1.10 -13.34
N THR A 44 -0.21 -0.44 -12.20
CA THR A 44 0.90 0.45 -11.83
C THR A 44 1.54 0.04 -10.51
N LEU A 45 2.82 0.39 -10.32
CA LEU A 45 3.52 0.22 -9.05
C LEU A 45 3.67 1.59 -8.38
N GLN A 46 2.97 1.81 -7.28
CA GLN A 46 2.84 3.13 -6.63
C GLN A 46 3.19 3.03 -5.14
N ARG A 47 4.19 3.80 -4.70
CA ARG A 47 4.53 3.91 -3.28
C ARG A 47 3.55 4.84 -2.58
N ARG A 48 2.75 4.28 -1.68
CA ARG A 48 1.82 5.07 -0.87
C ARG A 48 1.74 4.52 0.54
N LYS A 49 2.04 5.37 1.53
CA LYS A 49 2.02 4.97 2.94
C LYS A 49 0.61 4.51 3.34
N GLY A 50 0.55 3.41 4.08
CA GLY A 50 -0.69 2.90 4.67
C GLY A 50 -1.65 2.23 3.70
N THR A 51 -1.20 1.82 2.51
CA THR A 51 -1.99 0.97 1.62
C THR A 51 -1.13 -0.08 0.91
N TYR A 52 -1.75 -1.23 0.61
CA TYR A 52 -1.18 -2.28 -0.22
C TYR A 52 -1.45 -2.08 -1.71
N GLY A 53 -2.55 -1.40 -2.05
CA GLY A 53 -2.98 -1.12 -3.42
C GLY A 53 -4.10 -0.08 -3.46
N TYR A 54 -4.56 0.30 -4.65
CA TYR A 54 -5.80 1.04 -4.82
C TYR A 54 -6.29 0.96 -6.27
N PHE A 55 -7.60 1.09 -6.44
CA PHE A 55 -8.26 1.29 -7.71
C PHE A 55 -8.57 2.77 -7.98
N ALA A 56 -8.47 3.20 -9.24
CA ALA A 56 -8.97 4.49 -9.70
C ALA A 56 -9.64 4.37 -11.09
N GLY A 57 -10.94 4.65 -11.14
CA GLY A 57 -11.73 4.61 -12.38
C GLY A 57 -11.40 5.77 -13.33
N ALA A 58 -11.32 5.46 -14.62
CA ALA A 58 -11.03 6.39 -15.72
C ALA A 58 -9.87 7.35 -15.41
N ARG A 59 -8.80 6.87 -14.77
CA ARG A 59 -7.67 7.69 -14.33
C ARG A 59 -6.78 8.14 -15.49
N PHE A 60 -6.62 7.27 -16.49
CA PHE A 60 -5.75 7.50 -17.64
C PHE A 60 -6.55 7.78 -18.91
N ARG A 61 -5.88 8.39 -19.90
CA ARG A 61 -6.41 8.62 -21.24
C ARG A 61 -5.38 8.13 -22.25
N HIS A 62 -5.84 7.34 -23.23
CA HIS A 62 -5.08 7.06 -24.44
C HIS A 62 -5.04 8.33 -25.33
N GLU A 63 -4.12 8.40 -26.29
CA GLU A 63 -3.95 9.57 -27.16
C GLU A 63 -5.22 9.90 -27.96
N ASP A 64 -6.02 8.89 -28.30
CA ASP A 64 -7.31 9.04 -28.96
C ASP A 64 -8.48 9.41 -28.01
N GLY A 65 -8.18 9.66 -26.73
CA GLY A 65 -9.14 10.09 -25.72
C GLY A 65 -9.87 8.96 -24.99
N ARG A 66 -9.68 7.68 -25.35
CA ARG A 66 -10.30 6.57 -24.63
C ARG A 66 -9.81 6.50 -23.17
N PRO A 67 -10.70 6.35 -22.18
CA PRO A 67 -10.29 6.22 -20.79
C PRO A 67 -9.74 4.83 -20.51
N ALA A 68 -8.86 4.75 -19.50
CA ALA A 68 -8.46 3.50 -18.88
C ALA A 68 -8.43 3.65 -17.36
N ASP A 69 -8.85 2.60 -16.66
CA ASP A 69 -8.78 2.52 -15.21
C ASP A 69 -7.37 2.20 -14.74
N GLU A 70 -7.13 2.39 -13.45
CA GLU A 70 -5.89 2.05 -12.77
C GLU A 70 -6.12 1.00 -11.68
N ILE A 71 -5.26 -0.02 -11.65
CA ILE A 71 -5.03 -0.85 -10.47
C ILE A 71 -3.59 -0.63 -10.03
N ALA A 72 -3.41 0.08 -8.93
CA ALA A 72 -2.10 0.34 -8.36
C ALA A 72 -1.77 -0.68 -7.28
N LEU A 73 -0.56 -1.24 -7.31
CA LEU A 73 0.00 -2.07 -6.23
C LEU A 73 1.18 -1.36 -5.58
N ASN A 74 1.36 -1.54 -4.27
CA ASN A 74 2.45 -0.91 -3.54
C ASN A 74 3.68 -1.83 -3.41
N PRO A 75 4.74 -1.62 -4.21
CA PRO A 75 5.91 -2.49 -4.22
C PRO A 75 6.71 -2.46 -2.91
N SER A 76 6.58 -1.40 -2.09
CA SER A 76 7.30 -1.29 -0.82
C SER A 76 6.87 -2.33 0.21
N THR A 77 5.76 -3.05 -0.04
CA THR A 77 5.21 -4.07 0.85
C THR A 77 5.51 -5.49 0.39
N PHE A 78 6.00 -5.68 -0.85
CA PHE A 78 6.14 -7.00 -1.47
C PHE A 78 7.21 -7.88 -0.82
N ALA A 79 8.27 -7.28 -0.26
CA ALA A 79 9.33 -8.01 0.41
C ALA A 79 8.86 -8.70 1.70
N ALA A 80 7.90 -8.10 2.40
CA ALA A 80 7.40 -8.57 3.70
C ALA A 80 6.14 -9.45 3.61
N ARG A 81 5.63 -9.71 2.40
CA ARG A 81 4.35 -10.40 2.17
C ARG A 81 4.54 -11.65 1.31
N SER A 82 3.67 -12.63 1.51
CA SER A 82 3.62 -13.80 0.62
C SER A 82 3.14 -13.37 -0.77
N ILE A 83 3.48 -14.16 -1.80
CA ILE A 83 2.95 -13.92 -3.15
C ILE A 83 1.41 -13.98 -3.12
N LYS A 84 0.84 -14.89 -2.34
CA LYS A 84 -0.61 -15.05 -2.18
C LYS A 84 -1.27 -13.78 -1.64
N ASP A 85 -0.68 -13.12 -0.65
CA ASP A 85 -1.21 -11.85 -0.11
C ASP A 85 -1.10 -10.69 -1.12
N ILE A 86 -0.01 -10.64 -1.89
CA ILE A 86 0.16 -9.64 -2.95
C ILE A 86 -0.91 -9.83 -4.03
N LEU A 87 -1.14 -11.08 -4.46
CA LEU A 87 -2.20 -11.42 -5.41
C LEU A 87 -3.60 -11.19 -4.84
N GLY A 88 -3.81 -11.39 -3.54
CA GLY A 88 -5.06 -11.04 -2.85
C GLY A 88 -5.32 -9.54 -2.91
N THR A 89 -4.27 -8.73 -2.81
CA THR A 89 -4.37 -7.26 -3.01
C THR A 89 -4.78 -6.94 -4.44
N LEU A 90 -4.16 -7.57 -5.44
CA LEU A 90 -4.56 -7.39 -6.84
C LEU A 90 -6.05 -7.71 -7.03
N VAL A 91 -6.51 -8.86 -6.51
CA VAL A 91 -7.90 -9.29 -6.65
C VAL A 91 -8.87 -8.41 -5.87
N HIS A 92 -8.48 -7.89 -4.70
CA HIS A 92 -9.25 -6.87 -3.97
C HIS A 92 -9.51 -5.65 -4.84
N GLU A 93 -8.47 -5.11 -5.50
CA GLU A 93 -8.63 -3.98 -6.41
C GLU A 93 -9.42 -4.36 -7.68
N MET A 94 -9.38 -5.61 -8.13
CA MET A 94 -10.26 -6.11 -9.19
C MET A 94 -11.74 -6.13 -8.78
N VAL A 95 -12.07 -6.31 -7.49
CA VAL A 95 -13.46 -6.16 -7.01
C VAL A 95 -13.90 -4.70 -7.05
N HIS A 96 -13.02 -3.74 -6.76
CA HIS A 96 -13.33 -2.33 -6.99
C HIS A 96 -13.56 -2.03 -8.47
N LEU A 97 -12.74 -2.57 -9.37
CA LEU A 97 -12.94 -2.46 -10.82
C LEU A 97 -14.28 -3.07 -11.25
N TRP A 98 -14.58 -4.28 -10.77
CA TRP A 98 -15.87 -4.95 -11.01
C TRP A 98 -17.04 -4.06 -10.58
N GLN A 99 -17.01 -3.56 -9.34
CA GLN A 99 -18.08 -2.74 -8.82
C GLN A 99 -18.22 -1.43 -9.60
N HIS A 100 -17.13 -0.83 -10.04
CA HIS A 100 -17.15 0.39 -10.84
C HIS A 100 -17.92 0.23 -12.16
N HIS A 101 -17.79 -0.93 -12.82
CA HIS A 101 -18.39 -1.16 -14.14
C HIS A 101 -19.71 -1.94 -14.12
N GLN A 102 -19.94 -2.75 -13.09
CA GLN A 102 -21.05 -3.71 -13.04
C GLN A 102 -21.90 -3.60 -11.78
N GLY A 103 -21.45 -2.85 -10.79
CA GLY A 103 -22.14 -2.67 -9.51
C GLY A 103 -22.55 -1.22 -9.26
N THR A 104 -22.86 -0.95 -8.00
CA THR A 104 -23.24 0.37 -7.49
C THR A 104 -22.27 0.77 -6.39
N PRO A 105 -21.11 1.39 -6.72
CA PRO A 105 -20.14 1.80 -5.72
C PRO A 105 -20.75 2.82 -4.76
N GLY A 106 -20.33 2.73 -3.50
CA GLY A 106 -20.69 3.70 -2.48
C GLY A 106 -19.95 5.03 -2.64
N ARG A 107 -20.01 5.84 -1.58
CA ARG A 107 -19.26 7.10 -1.51
C ARG A 107 -17.76 6.83 -1.41
N GLY A 108 -16.96 7.48 -2.25
CA GLY A 108 -15.50 7.55 -2.10
C GLY A 108 -14.82 6.20 -1.86
N ARG A 109 -14.16 6.05 -0.70
CA ARG A 109 -13.41 4.84 -0.30
C ARG A 109 -14.23 3.85 0.53
N TYR A 110 -15.53 4.08 0.67
CA TYR A 110 -16.37 3.24 1.50
C TYR A 110 -16.67 1.91 0.81
N HIS A 111 -16.25 0.82 1.43
CA HIS A 111 -16.57 -0.55 1.04
C HIS A 111 -17.99 -0.86 1.50
N ASN A 112 -18.94 -0.90 0.55
CA ASN A 112 -20.34 -1.17 0.85
C ASN A 112 -20.64 -2.68 0.87
N ARG A 113 -21.91 -3.03 1.12
CA ARG A 113 -22.34 -4.43 1.22
C ARG A 113 -22.17 -5.20 -0.10
N GLU A 114 -22.48 -4.60 -1.24
CA GLU A 114 -22.32 -5.26 -2.56
C GLU A 114 -20.86 -5.63 -2.83
N TRP A 115 -19.93 -4.73 -2.51
CA TRP A 115 -18.49 -5.02 -2.60
C TRP A 115 -18.10 -6.17 -1.67
N ALA A 116 -18.57 -6.15 -0.42
CA ALA A 116 -18.26 -7.19 0.57
C ALA A 116 -18.81 -8.56 0.17
N ASP A 117 -20.02 -8.60 -0.40
CA ASP A 117 -20.63 -9.83 -0.89
C ASP A 117 -19.86 -10.39 -2.10
N LYS A 118 -19.39 -9.52 -3.00
CA LYS A 118 -18.52 -9.97 -4.11
C LYS A 118 -17.19 -10.52 -3.64
N MET A 119 -16.54 -9.90 -2.66
CA MET A 119 -15.31 -10.41 -2.05
C MET A 119 -15.52 -11.84 -1.51
N LYS A 120 -16.60 -12.06 -0.76
CA LYS A 120 -16.93 -13.37 -0.20
C LYS A 120 -17.20 -14.41 -1.28
N GLU A 121 -17.92 -14.05 -2.34
CA GLU A 121 -18.18 -14.91 -3.50
C GLU A 121 -16.89 -15.45 -4.11
N ILE A 122 -15.87 -14.60 -4.23
CA ILE A 122 -14.58 -14.98 -4.82
C ILE A 122 -13.59 -15.58 -3.80
N GLY A 123 -14.02 -15.84 -2.56
CA GLY A 123 -13.19 -16.48 -1.53
C GLY A 123 -12.23 -15.55 -0.79
N LEU A 124 -12.51 -14.25 -0.76
CA LEU A 124 -11.84 -13.28 0.11
C LEU A 124 -12.84 -12.78 1.16
N LYS A 125 -12.54 -12.94 2.45
CA LYS A 125 -13.42 -12.47 3.53
C LYS A 125 -13.06 -11.04 3.92
N PRO A 126 -13.95 -10.04 3.72
CA PRO A 126 -13.71 -8.68 4.18
C PRO A 126 -13.59 -8.58 5.70
N THR A 127 -12.71 -7.71 6.19
CA THR A 127 -12.57 -7.41 7.62
C THR A 127 -11.88 -6.06 7.82
N ASP A 128 -12.31 -5.26 8.80
CA ASP A 128 -11.71 -3.96 9.14
C ASP A 128 -10.54 -4.06 10.13
N ASP A 129 -10.44 -5.17 10.87
CA ASP A 129 -9.43 -5.38 11.91
C ASP A 129 -8.50 -6.58 11.65
N GLY A 130 -8.73 -7.32 10.57
CA GLY A 130 -7.92 -8.50 10.23
C GLY A 130 -8.33 -9.75 10.98
N THR A 131 -9.45 -9.74 11.70
CA THR A 131 -10.02 -10.90 12.39
C THR A 131 -11.23 -11.45 11.65
N GLU A 132 -11.61 -12.69 11.98
CA GLU A 132 -12.81 -13.34 11.43
C GLU A 132 -14.11 -12.64 11.86
N ASP A 133 -14.12 -11.92 12.98
CA ASP A 133 -15.32 -11.25 13.50
C ASP A 133 -15.35 -9.75 13.16
N GLY A 134 -14.34 -9.25 12.46
CA GLY A 134 -14.24 -7.86 12.02
C GLY A 134 -15.38 -7.46 11.08
N LYS A 135 -15.61 -6.15 10.96
CA LYS A 135 -16.68 -5.63 10.11
C LYS A 135 -16.32 -5.81 8.64
N GLU A 136 -17.32 -6.21 7.87
CA GLU A 136 -17.14 -6.45 6.43
C GLU A 136 -17.26 -5.18 5.57
N THR A 137 -17.68 -4.04 6.15
CA THR A 137 -17.94 -2.79 5.42
C THR A 137 -17.39 -1.59 6.17
N GLY A 138 -16.91 -0.56 5.46
CA GLY A 138 -16.30 0.62 6.09
C GLY A 138 -15.35 1.39 5.18
N GLU A 139 -14.74 2.44 5.72
CA GLU A 139 -13.74 3.27 5.03
C GLU A 139 -12.38 2.57 4.88
N THR A 140 -12.12 1.56 5.70
CA THR A 140 -10.86 0.83 5.75
C THR A 140 -11.21 -0.62 6.03
N VAL A 141 -11.23 -1.41 4.97
CA VAL A 141 -11.57 -2.83 5.02
C VAL A 141 -10.50 -3.55 4.20
N GLY A 142 -9.84 -4.51 4.81
CA GLY A 142 -8.93 -5.44 4.14
C GLY A 142 -9.63 -6.75 3.83
N HIS A 143 -8.86 -7.84 3.76
CA HIS A 143 -9.41 -9.17 3.60
C HIS A 143 -8.56 -10.24 4.28
N LEU A 144 -9.22 -11.33 4.64
CA LEU A 144 -8.62 -12.63 4.91
C LEU A 144 -8.82 -13.53 3.69
N ILE A 145 -7.82 -14.39 3.42
CA ILE A 145 -7.94 -15.41 2.39
C ILE A 145 -8.69 -16.60 2.99
N VAL A 146 -9.81 -16.98 2.38
CA VAL A 146 -10.57 -18.16 2.83
C VAL A 146 -9.83 -19.41 2.34
N PRO A 147 -9.36 -20.30 3.24
CA PRO A 147 -8.68 -21.53 2.85
C PRO A 147 -9.56 -22.38 1.95
N GLU A 148 -8.99 -22.94 0.88
CA GLU A 148 -9.72 -23.70 -0.15
C GLU A 148 -10.85 -22.91 -0.83
N GLY A 149 -10.93 -21.59 -0.63
CA GLY A 149 -11.86 -20.70 -1.34
C GLY A 149 -11.48 -20.51 -2.81
N ALA A 150 -12.37 -19.88 -3.59
CA ALA A 150 -12.17 -19.71 -5.03
C ALA A 150 -10.86 -18.98 -5.37
N PHE A 151 -10.56 -17.88 -4.68
CA PHE A 151 -9.29 -17.16 -4.80
C PHE A 151 -8.08 -18.03 -4.43
N ASP A 152 -8.17 -18.80 -3.33
CA ASP A 152 -7.08 -19.63 -2.86
C ASP A 152 -6.73 -20.74 -3.86
N GLN A 153 -7.76 -21.43 -4.36
CA GLN A 153 -7.61 -22.44 -5.41
C GLN A 153 -7.09 -21.84 -6.72
N ALA A 154 -7.60 -20.68 -7.12
CA ALA A 154 -7.11 -19.98 -8.31
C ALA A 154 -5.63 -19.60 -8.15
N THR A 155 -5.22 -19.13 -6.98
CA THR A 155 -3.83 -18.80 -6.69
C THR A 155 -2.94 -20.03 -6.74
N THR A 156 -3.35 -21.14 -6.12
CA THR A 156 -2.62 -22.42 -6.18
C THR A 156 -2.42 -22.88 -7.63
N LYS A 157 -3.44 -22.77 -8.49
CA LYS A 157 -3.34 -23.09 -9.92
C LYS A 157 -2.41 -22.17 -10.69
N LEU A 158 -2.31 -20.89 -10.31
CA LEU A 158 -1.37 -19.95 -10.93
C LEU A 158 0.06 -20.27 -10.52
N LEU A 159 0.31 -20.49 -9.23
CA LEU A 159 1.63 -20.81 -8.68
C LEU A 159 2.18 -22.14 -9.20
N ALA A 160 1.32 -23.12 -9.46
CA ALA A 160 1.72 -24.40 -10.08
C ALA A 160 2.28 -24.26 -11.51
N LYS A 161 2.17 -23.09 -12.14
CA LYS A 161 2.75 -22.77 -13.46
C LYS A 161 4.05 -21.98 -13.35
N ASP A 162 4.81 -22.19 -12.27
CA ASP A 162 6.04 -21.46 -11.96
C ASP A 162 5.86 -19.94 -11.91
N PHE A 163 4.66 -19.49 -11.54
CA PHE A 163 4.39 -18.07 -11.38
C PHE A 163 5.13 -17.50 -10.16
N ALA A 164 5.78 -16.36 -10.34
CA ALA A 164 6.44 -15.64 -9.27
C ALA A 164 6.38 -14.12 -9.50
N ILE A 165 6.48 -13.34 -8.41
CA ILE A 165 6.78 -11.91 -8.45
C ILE A 165 8.27 -11.78 -8.10
N VAL A 166 9.11 -11.65 -9.13
CA VAL A 166 10.56 -11.83 -9.03
C VAL A 166 11.32 -10.54 -8.69
N TRP A 167 10.77 -9.39 -9.08
CA TRP A 167 11.34 -8.08 -8.73
C TRP A 167 10.67 -7.53 -7.47
N LYS A 168 11.46 -7.41 -6.40
CA LYS A 168 11.04 -6.83 -5.12
C LYS A 168 11.96 -5.67 -4.77
N GLU A 169 11.41 -4.68 -4.08
CA GLU A 169 12.21 -3.57 -3.57
C GLU A 169 13.28 -4.10 -2.63
N ALA A 170 14.54 -3.73 -2.86
CA ALA A 170 15.64 -4.09 -1.98
C ALA A 170 15.42 -3.44 -0.62
N ALA A 171 15.78 -4.16 0.46
CA ALA A 171 15.83 -3.54 1.78
C ALA A 171 16.75 -2.31 1.70
N ALA A 172 16.34 -1.21 2.33
CA ALA A 172 17.23 -0.07 2.47
C ALA A 172 18.52 -0.59 3.13
N PRO A 173 19.71 -0.21 2.60
CA PRO A 173 20.94 -0.56 3.28
C PRO A 173 20.85 -0.06 4.72
N PRO A 174 21.39 -0.81 5.70
CA PRO A 174 21.48 -0.29 7.06
C PRO A 174 22.15 1.08 6.99
N PRO A 175 21.73 2.05 7.81
CA PRO A 175 22.41 3.33 7.87
C PRO A 175 23.89 3.03 8.04
N ALA A 176 24.73 3.60 7.17
CA ALA A 176 26.17 3.40 7.22
C ALA A 176 26.60 3.62 8.67
N THR A 177 27.15 2.58 9.31
CA THR A 177 27.82 2.72 10.59
C THR A 177 28.87 3.79 10.36
N LYS A 178 28.65 4.98 10.93
CA LYS A 178 29.68 6.00 10.99
C LYS A 178 30.88 5.31 11.60
N GLY A 179 31.96 5.25 10.81
CA GLY A 179 33.23 4.75 11.30
C GLY A 179 33.56 5.44 12.61
N GLU A 180 34.14 4.68 13.53
CA GLU A 180 34.66 5.14 14.80
C GLU A 180 35.46 6.43 14.58
N GLY A 181 34.86 7.56 14.98
CA GLY A 181 35.36 8.89 14.64
C GLY A 181 34.34 9.96 15.03
N GLU A 182 34.28 10.22 16.34
CA GLU A 182 33.53 11.28 17.03
C GLU A 182 32.00 11.22 16.97
N ALA A 183 31.40 11.18 18.16
CA ALA A 183 29.99 10.93 18.39
C ALA A 183 29.09 12.01 17.77
N GLU A 184 28.36 11.63 16.73
CA GLU A 184 27.12 12.33 16.37
C GLU A 184 25.95 11.75 17.18
N PRO A 185 25.08 12.59 17.77
CA PRO A 185 24.05 12.10 18.67
C PRO A 185 22.96 11.33 17.91
N GLU A 186 22.61 10.18 18.45
CA GLU A 186 21.53 9.31 18.01
C GLU A 186 20.22 10.08 17.84
N THR A 187 19.63 10.02 16.65
CA THR A 187 18.26 10.48 16.43
C THR A 187 17.29 9.46 17.02
N GLU A 188 16.97 9.64 18.30
CA GLU A 188 15.85 8.98 18.95
C GLU A 188 14.54 9.20 18.16
N GLN A 189 13.81 8.11 18.00
CA GLN A 189 12.43 8.08 17.54
C GLN A 189 11.57 8.96 18.45
N LYS A 190 11.20 10.16 18.00
CA LYS A 190 10.36 11.08 18.79
C LYS A 190 8.89 10.71 18.70
N SER A 191 8.45 9.98 19.72
CA SER A 191 7.07 9.91 20.22
C SER A 191 6.37 11.27 20.08
N GLY A 192 5.26 11.27 19.33
CA GLY A 192 4.58 12.46 18.80
C GLY A 192 3.68 13.21 19.78
N LYS A 193 4.09 13.45 21.03
CA LYS A 193 3.31 14.30 21.96
C LYS A 193 3.97 15.68 22.11
N ARG A 194 3.39 16.68 21.42
CA ARG A 194 3.80 18.09 21.51
C ARG A 194 3.17 18.73 22.76
N VAL A 195 3.97 19.48 23.51
CA VAL A 195 3.60 20.29 24.68
C VAL A 195 3.40 21.73 24.24
N ARG A 196 2.39 22.39 24.80
CA ARG A 196 2.14 23.82 24.61
C ARG A 196 3.03 24.63 25.55
N TYR A 197 3.69 25.65 25.04
CA TYR A 197 4.46 26.64 25.78
C TYR A 197 3.81 28.01 25.66
N LEU A 198 3.87 28.81 26.72
CA LEU A 198 3.29 30.14 26.85
C LEU A 198 4.39 31.15 27.20
N CYS A 199 4.41 32.29 26.54
CA CYS A 199 5.20 33.43 27.00
C CYS A 199 4.51 34.02 28.25
N PRO A 200 5.20 34.15 29.40
CA PRO A 200 4.61 34.72 30.61
C PRO A 200 4.29 36.22 30.49
N SER A 201 4.80 36.91 29.46
CA SER A 201 4.68 38.36 29.29
C SER A 201 3.59 38.76 28.29
N CYS A 202 3.51 38.08 27.14
CA CYS A 202 2.56 38.43 26.07
C CYS A 202 1.57 37.31 25.70
N ASP A 203 1.59 36.19 26.42
CA ASP A 203 0.69 35.04 26.18
C ASP A 203 0.85 34.35 24.81
N LEU A 204 1.95 34.63 24.09
CA LEU A 204 2.32 33.93 22.85
C LEU A 204 2.41 32.43 23.09
N LYS A 205 1.86 31.64 22.15
CA LYS A 205 1.75 30.17 22.25
C LYS A 205 2.66 29.49 21.24
N ALA A 206 3.38 28.45 21.68
CA ALA A 206 4.19 27.60 20.83
C ALA A 206 3.98 26.11 21.17
N TRP A 207 4.14 25.21 20.20
CA TRP A 207 4.06 23.76 20.43
C TRP A 207 5.37 23.08 20.05
N ALA A 208 5.98 22.38 20.99
CA ALA A 208 7.26 21.72 20.80
C ALA A 208 7.32 20.39 21.55
N LYS A 209 8.41 19.64 21.44
CA LYS A 209 8.62 18.41 22.24
C LYS A 209 8.59 18.72 23.75
N HIS A 210 8.37 17.69 24.57
CA HIS A 210 8.65 17.79 26.00
C HIS A 210 10.10 18.28 26.18
N ASP A 211 10.30 19.23 27.10
CA ASP A 211 11.59 19.84 27.46
C ASP A 211 12.25 20.74 26.40
N ALA A 212 11.49 21.24 25.42
CA ALA A 212 11.97 22.28 24.52
C ALA A 212 12.21 23.60 25.29
N ARG A 213 13.39 24.20 25.10
CA ARG A 213 13.70 25.55 25.60
C ARG A 213 13.39 26.55 24.50
N LEU A 214 12.32 27.32 24.68
CA LEU A 214 11.85 28.33 23.72
C LEU A 214 11.95 29.72 24.34
N MET A 215 12.30 30.71 23.52
CA MET A 215 12.34 32.12 23.93
C MET A 215 11.37 32.91 23.06
N CYS A 216 10.58 33.79 23.69
CA CYS A 216 9.76 34.75 22.97
C CYS A 216 10.68 35.81 22.34
N ALA A 217 10.57 36.03 21.03
CA ALA A 217 11.42 37.01 20.34
C ALA A 217 11.10 38.45 20.76
N ASP A 218 9.82 38.74 21.04
CA ASP A 218 9.35 40.08 21.39
C ASP A 218 9.74 40.45 22.83
N ASP A 219 9.40 39.58 23.79
CA ASP A 219 9.65 39.85 25.22
C ASP A 219 11.03 39.39 25.70
N LYS A 220 11.75 38.59 24.90
CA LYS A 220 13.06 38.01 25.23
C LYS A 220 13.08 37.19 26.53
N VAL A 221 11.95 36.60 26.90
CA VAL A 221 11.80 35.70 28.05
C VAL A 221 11.67 34.24 27.62
N LEU A 222 12.06 33.32 28.50
CA LEU A 222 11.83 31.89 28.32
C LEU A 222 10.32 31.59 28.40
N MET A 223 9.81 30.85 27.42
CA MET A 223 8.44 30.35 27.43
C MET A 223 8.31 29.17 28.38
N VAL A 224 7.21 29.12 29.12
CA VAL A 224 6.91 28.08 30.12
C VAL A 224 5.94 27.06 29.56
N ALA A 225 6.17 25.76 29.83
CA ALA A 225 5.22 24.71 29.45
C ALA A 225 3.90 24.93 30.21
N GLY A 226 2.80 25.04 29.47
CA GLY A 226 1.46 25.07 30.05
C GLY A 226 1.01 23.65 30.38
N SER A 227 0.54 23.45 31.62
CA SER A 227 -0.21 22.26 32.01
C SER A 227 -1.48 22.06 31.18
#